data_AF-A0A3S2UD86-F1
#
_entry.id   AF-A0A3S2UD86-F1
#
_cell.length_a   1.000
_cell.length_b   1.000
_cell.length_c   1.000
_cell.angle_alpha   90.00
_cell.angle_beta   90.00
_cell.angle_gamma   90.00
#
_symmetry.space_group_name_H-M   'P 1'
#
loop_
_entity.id
_entity.type
_entity.pdbx_description
1 polymer ?
#
loop_
_entity_poly.entity_id
_entity_poly.type
_entity_poly.pdbx_seq_one_letter_code
_entity_poly.pdbx_strand_id
1 'polypeptide(L)'
;MTRFNTDGRTATGRSLFKDKPKKVKDRPQDTPSAVQLGVHGRYQIKSGRLSGEYVARAFPKPPTTARGLIAEARGATEDAAIAALHEVIDAREIRRTEGRRVDPETGATVPSAEEYGEALDQVALSRPQRAMLTALALAEDDGLTEIGMASAAGYKSRASANRAFAAAGLLIASYLSFEATSESDPKEAEGATLLAYRGEGKTDDDQGNWILHHELREAVRTAL
;
A
#
# COMPACT_ATOMS: atom_id res chain seq x y z
N MET A 1 21.96 21.51 59.98
CA MET A 1 23.14 22.39 60.19
C MET A 1 23.66 22.80 58.81
N THR A 2 23.07 23.84 58.22
CA THR A 2 23.55 25.23 58.11
C THR A 2 24.45 25.44 56.88
N ARG A 3 23.90 26.22 55.93
CA ARG A 3 24.52 26.68 54.67
C ARG A 3 25.60 27.73 54.97
N PHE A 4 26.70 27.72 54.23
CA PHE A 4 27.59 28.88 54.11
C PHE A 4 27.04 29.81 53.03
N ASN A 5 26.49 30.96 53.45
CA ASN A 5 26.35 32.16 52.64
C ASN A 5 27.62 32.99 52.84
N THR A 6 28.23 33.47 51.76
CA THR A 6 29.25 34.52 51.84
C THR A 6 28.89 35.58 50.82
N ASP A 7 28.17 36.60 51.28
CA ASP A 7 27.90 37.83 50.54
C ASP A 7 29.17 38.69 50.53
N GLY A 8 29.90 38.67 49.42
CA GLY A 8 30.98 39.61 49.15
C GLY A 8 30.43 40.94 48.64
N ARG A 9 30.24 41.91 49.54
CA ARG A 9 29.98 43.32 49.18
C ARG A 9 31.29 44.02 48.82
N THR A 10 31.33 44.67 47.66
CA THR A 10 32.43 45.57 47.24
C THR A 10 32.23 46.99 47.76
N ALA A 11 33.36 47.61 48.13
CA ALA A 11 33.48 48.94 48.73
C ALA A 11 33.44 50.06 47.67
N THR A 12 32.25 50.47 47.24
CA THR A 12 32.00 51.82 46.67
C THR A 12 30.49 52.03 46.61
N GLY A 13 29.93 52.76 47.57
CA GLY A 13 28.50 52.97 47.72
C GLY A 13 27.88 53.84 46.63
N ARG A 14 27.40 53.23 45.55
CA ARG A 14 26.37 53.81 44.66
C ARG A 14 25.40 52.71 44.20
N SER A 15 24.19 52.73 44.76
CA SER A 15 23.02 52.06 44.19
C SER A 15 22.61 52.82 42.95
N LEU A 16 22.83 52.22 41.78
CA LEU A 16 22.36 52.72 40.51
C LEU A 16 21.64 51.57 39.82
N PHE A 17 20.36 51.81 39.53
CA PHE A 17 19.43 51.02 38.72
C PHE A 17 18.40 50.16 39.48
N LYS A 18 17.19 50.73 39.45
CA LYS A 18 15.86 50.24 39.81
C LYS A 18 15.50 48.92 39.12
N ASP A 19 14.62 48.17 39.78
CA ASP A 19 13.85 47.05 39.25
C ASP A 19 13.29 47.29 37.85
N LYS A 20 13.44 46.28 36.99
CA LYS A 20 12.51 46.00 35.90
C LYS A 20 12.17 44.50 35.93
N PRO A 21 10.88 44.11 35.89
CA PRO A 21 10.52 42.71 35.78
C PRO A 21 11.02 42.16 34.45
N LYS A 22 11.84 41.10 34.53
CA LYS A 22 12.33 40.38 33.36
C LYS A 22 11.12 39.68 32.73
N LYS A 23 10.63 40.24 31.63
CA LYS A 23 9.62 39.62 30.76
C LYS A 23 10.18 38.25 30.34
N VAL A 24 9.61 37.18 30.89
CA VAL A 24 9.86 35.82 30.43
C VAL A 24 9.39 35.78 28.98
N LYS A 25 10.36 35.84 28.07
CA LYS A 25 10.11 35.58 26.65
C LYS A 25 9.92 34.07 26.59
N ASP A 26 8.67 33.63 26.51
CA ASP A 26 8.33 32.25 26.17
C ASP A 26 9.09 31.90 24.90
N ARG A 27 10.17 31.15 25.10
CA ARG A 27 10.87 30.46 24.04
C ARG A 27 9.99 29.24 23.82
N PRO A 28 9.30 29.08 22.67
CA PRO A 28 8.62 27.82 22.42
C PRO A 28 9.69 26.74 22.54
N GLN A 29 9.49 25.84 23.51
CA GLN A 29 10.29 24.64 23.63
C GLN A 29 10.21 23.93 22.29
N ASP A 30 11.36 23.85 21.64
CA ASP A 30 11.56 23.04 20.44
C ASP A 30 11.57 21.58 20.92
N THR A 31 10.39 21.10 21.28
CA THR A 31 10.14 19.70 21.57
C THR A 31 10.29 18.97 20.24
N PRO A 32 11.08 17.90 20.12
CA PRO A 32 11.12 17.11 18.90
C PRO A 32 9.68 16.73 18.58
N SER A 33 9.19 17.17 17.42
CA SER A 33 7.81 17.00 17.00
C SER A 33 7.53 15.51 16.98
N ALA A 34 6.80 15.02 17.99
CA ALA A 34 6.51 13.60 18.11
C ALA A 34 5.73 13.19 16.86
N VAL A 35 6.34 12.37 16.02
CA VAL A 35 5.67 11.86 14.82
C VAL A 35 4.47 11.05 15.26
N GLN A 36 3.26 11.46 14.87
CA GLN A 36 2.07 10.65 15.15
C GLN A 36 1.97 9.53 14.11
N LEU A 37 1.60 8.35 14.59
CA LEU A 37 1.33 7.18 13.77
C LEU A 37 -0.17 6.94 13.75
N GLY A 38 -0.74 6.97 12.56
CA GLY A 38 -2.15 6.68 12.31
C GLY A 38 -2.33 5.61 11.25
N VAL A 39 -3.59 5.31 10.94
CA VAL A 39 -3.99 4.34 9.93
C VAL A 39 -5.19 4.90 9.17
N HIS A 40 -5.17 4.81 7.84
CA HIS A 40 -6.32 5.10 6.99
C HIS A 40 -6.38 4.12 5.82
N GLY A 41 -7.52 3.46 5.63
CA GLY A 41 -7.66 2.37 4.64
C GLY A 41 -6.57 1.31 4.79
N ARG A 42 -5.87 1.01 3.70
CA ARG A 42 -4.74 0.05 3.66
C ARG A 42 -3.37 0.67 3.99
N TYR A 43 -3.32 1.95 4.37
CA TYR A 43 -2.07 2.68 4.56
C TYR A 43 -1.78 3.00 6.02
N GLN A 44 -0.49 3.05 6.35
CA GLN A 44 0.01 3.63 7.60
C GLN A 44 0.29 5.11 7.35
N ILE A 45 -0.23 5.96 8.23
CA ILE A 45 -0.01 7.40 8.19
C ILE A 45 1.06 7.79 9.19
N LYS A 46 1.98 8.66 8.76
CA LYS A 46 2.93 9.33 9.64
C LYS A 46 2.78 10.83 9.45
N SER A 47 2.53 11.56 10.52
CA SER A 47 2.46 13.02 10.51
C SER A 47 3.55 13.63 11.37
N GLY A 48 3.94 14.85 11.03
CA GLY A 48 4.89 15.61 11.83
C GLY A 48 5.20 16.95 11.17
N ARG A 49 6.18 17.65 11.74
CA ARG A 49 6.61 18.95 11.23
C ARG A 49 7.82 18.79 10.33
N LEU A 50 7.74 19.30 9.11
CA LEU A 50 8.84 19.32 8.14
C LEU A 50 9.04 20.74 7.64
N SER A 51 10.23 21.29 7.84
CA SER A 51 10.58 22.67 7.41
C SER A 51 9.61 23.75 7.89
N GLY A 52 9.00 23.58 9.07
CA GLY A 52 8.08 24.54 9.68
C GLY A 52 6.60 24.32 9.35
N GLU A 53 6.28 23.50 8.35
CA GLU A 53 4.91 23.12 7.96
C GLU A 53 4.52 21.77 8.56
N TYR A 54 3.21 21.55 8.80
CA TYR A 54 2.69 20.24 9.17
C TYR A 54 2.46 19.40 7.91
N VAL A 55 3.01 18.20 7.90
CA VAL A 55 2.97 17.28 6.77
C VAL A 55 2.51 15.91 7.26
N ALA A 56 1.59 15.30 6.52
CA ALA A 56 1.17 13.92 6.71
C ALA A 56 1.55 13.09 5.47
N ARG A 57 2.05 11.88 5.68
CA ARG A 57 2.51 10.97 4.62
C ARG A 57 1.91 9.58 4.79
N ALA A 58 1.46 8.99 3.69
CA ALA A 58 0.94 7.63 3.63
C ALA A 58 2.00 6.65 3.11
N PHE A 59 2.11 5.51 3.77
CA PHE A 59 3.00 4.40 3.44
C PHE A 59 2.23 3.07 3.42
N PRO A 60 2.69 2.06 2.67
CA PRO A 60 2.16 0.70 2.78
C PRO A 60 2.24 0.16 4.22
N LYS A 61 1.23 -0.58 4.66
CA LYS A 61 1.24 -1.24 5.98
C LYS A 61 2.12 -2.50 5.96
N PRO A 62 2.95 -2.75 6.99
CA PRO A 62 3.61 -4.06 7.15
C PRO A 62 2.60 -5.21 7.07
N PRO A 63 2.95 -6.40 6.52
CA PRO A 63 4.31 -6.91 6.26
C PRO A 63 4.81 -6.71 4.81
N THR A 64 4.57 -5.58 4.14
CA THR A 64 5.13 -5.35 2.80
C THR A 64 6.65 -5.09 2.85
N THR A 65 7.34 -5.43 1.77
CA THR A 65 8.78 -5.15 1.60
C THR A 65 9.05 -3.79 0.95
N ALA A 66 8.03 -3.18 0.34
CA ALA A 66 8.19 -1.96 -0.41
C ALA A 66 8.24 -0.74 0.52
N ARG A 67 9.21 0.13 0.25
CA ARG A 67 9.36 1.42 0.91
C ARG A 67 8.97 2.48 -0.10
N GLY A 68 7.71 2.93 -0.07
CA GLY A 68 7.19 3.91 -1.01
C GLY A 68 6.30 4.94 -0.32
N LEU A 69 6.41 6.20 -0.74
CA LEU A 69 5.45 7.24 -0.39
C LEU A 69 4.23 7.09 -1.32
N ILE A 70 3.05 6.86 -0.74
CA ILE A 70 1.81 6.72 -1.52
C ILE A 70 1.19 8.08 -1.81
N ALA A 71 1.12 8.92 -0.78
CA ALA A 71 0.56 10.26 -0.84
C ALA A 71 1.16 11.13 0.27
N GLU A 72 1.17 12.44 0.03
CA GLU A 72 1.55 13.47 1.00
C GLU A 72 0.50 14.57 0.96
N ALA A 73 0.16 15.12 2.13
CA ALA A 73 -0.62 16.34 2.24
C ALA A 73 -0.04 17.25 3.33
N ARG A 74 -0.34 18.54 3.23
CA ARG A 74 0.13 19.58 4.15
C ARG A 74 -1.04 20.32 4.77
N GLY A 75 -0.83 20.86 5.97
CA GLY A 75 -1.87 21.58 6.71
C GLY A 75 -1.31 22.67 7.60
N ALA A 76 -2.20 23.59 8.00
CA ALA A 76 -1.88 24.63 9.00
C ALA A 76 -1.67 24.04 10.41
N THR A 77 -2.29 22.89 10.68
CA THR A 77 -2.11 22.09 11.89
C THR A 77 -1.81 20.64 11.49
N GLU A 78 -1.33 19.83 12.45
CA GLU A 78 -1.11 18.40 12.25
C GLU A 78 -2.40 17.68 11.85
N ASP A 79 -3.50 17.93 12.57
CA ASP A 79 -4.81 17.34 12.28
C ASP A 79 -5.34 17.74 10.90
N ALA A 80 -5.13 19.00 10.48
CA ALA A 80 -5.51 19.45 9.16
C ALA A 80 -4.71 18.77 8.05
N ALA A 81 -3.41 18.50 8.28
CA ALA A 81 -2.59 17.75 7.34
C ALA A 81 -3.05 16.29 7.22
N ILE A 82 -3.41 15.65 8.33
CA ILE A 82 -3.95 14.28 8.35
C ILE A 82 -5.31 14.22 7.63
N ALA A 83 -6.23 15.13 7.93
CA ALA A 83 -7.54 15.18 7.27
C ALA A 83 -7.41 15.38 5.75
N ALA A 84 -6.55 16.32 5.32
CA ALA A 84 -6.27 16.54 3.90
C ALA A 84 -5.65 15.28 3.24
N LEU A 85 -4.79 14.54 3.96
CA LEU A 85 -4.24 13.28 3.46
C LEU A 85 -5.33 12.20 3.29
N HIS A 86 -6.27 12.11 4.22
CA HIS A 86 -7.39 11.17 4.11
C HIS A 86 -8.22 11.45 2.85
N GLU A 87 -8.57 12.72 2.60
CA GLU A 87 -9.33 13.11 1.41
C GLU A 87 -8.58 12.76 0.11
N VAL A 88 -7.25 12.97 0.08
CA VAL A 88 -6.41 12.59 -1.08
C VAL A 88 -6.44 11.07 -1.30
N ILE A 89 -6.35 10.28 -0.23
CA ILE A 89 -6.41 8.82 -0.32
C ILE A 89 -7.80 8.38 -0.79
N ASP A 90 -8.86 8.88 -0.20
CA ASP A 90 -10.24 8.47 -0.53
C ASP A 90 -10.58 8.84 -1.98
N ALA A 91 -10.24 10.06 -2.41
CA ALA A 91 -10.44 10.47 -3.80
C ALA A 91 -9.65 9.61 -4.79
N ARG A 92 -8.46 9.13 -4.40
CA ARG A 92 -7.65 8.21 -5.21
C ARG A 92 -8.29 6.83 -5.30
N GLU A 93 -8.76 6.26 -4.19
CA GLU A 93 -9.38 4.93 -4.17
C GLU A 93 -10.74 4.93 -4.89
N ILE A 94 -11.53 6.00 -4.75
CA ILE A 94 -12.78 6.20 -5.51
C ILE A 94 -12.49 6.22 -7.01
N ARG A 95 -11.57 7.08 -7.46
CA ARG A 95 -11.21 7.19 -8.88
C ARG A 95 -10.75 5.86 -9.45
N ARG A 96 -9.94 5.10 -8.70
CA ARG A 96 -9.47 3.78 -9.12
C ARG A 96 -10.63 2.80 -9.27
N THR A 97 -11.51 2.73 -8.29
CA THR A 97 -12.65 1.81 -8.30
C THR A 97 -13.65 2.15 -9.41
N GLU A 98 -13.95 3.43 -9.63
CA GLU A 98 -14.83 3.90 -10.72
C GLU A 98 -14.22 3.67 -12.11
N GLY A 99 -12.89 3.65 -12.22
CA GLY A 99 -12.16 3.42 -13.47
C GLY A 99 -11.97 1.95 -13.83
N ARG A 100 -12.37 0.99 -12.97
CA ARG A 100 -12.19 -0.43 -13.25
C ARG A 100 -13.09 -0.88 -14.40
N ARG A 101 -12.53 -1.64 -15.33
CA ARG A 101 -13.30 -2.35 -16.36
C ARG A 101 -14.16 -3.43 -15.70
N VAL A 102 -15.37 -3.65 -16.21
CA VAL A 102 -16.14 -4.86 -15.91
C VAL A 102 -15.79 -5.91 -16.95
N ASP A 103 -15.34 -7.06 -16.50
CA ASP A 103 -15.05 -8.18 -17.37
C ASP A 103 -16.34 -8.74 -17.97
N PRO A 104 -16.46 -8.83 -19.32
CA PRO A 104 -17.71 -9.23 -19.94
C PRO A 104 -18.03 -10.71 -19.76
N GLU A 105 -17.03 -11.56 -19.55
CA GLU A 105 -17.23 -13.01 -19.40
C GLU A 105 -17.64 -13.37 -17.97
N THR A 106 -17.02 -12.71 -16.99
CA THR A 106 -17.21 -13.03 -15.57
C THR A 106 -18.11 -12.05 -14.83
N GLY A 107 -18.34 -10.85 -15.38
CA GLY A 107 -19.03 -9.75 -14.71
C GLY A 107 -18.23 -9.10 -13.57
N ALA A 108 -17.00 -9.56 -13.31
CA ALA A 108 -16.15 -9.06 -12.24
C ALA A 108 -15.52 -7.72 -12.59
N THR A 109 -15.35 -6.83 -11.61
CA THR A 109 -14.54 -5.63 -11.82
C THR A 109 -13.06 -6.00 -11.83
N VAL A 110 -12.31 -5.48 -12.80
CA VAL A 110 -10.90 -5.80 -12.98
C VAL A 110 -10.06 -4.59 -12.54
N PRO A 111 -9.16 -4.76 -11.56
CA PRO A 111 -8.19 -3.74 -11.20
C PRO A 111 -7.41 -3.22 -12.42
N SER A 112 -7.08 -1.94 -12.41
CA SER A 112 -6.25 -1.32 -13.44
C SER A 112 -4.80 -1.83 -13.42
N ALA A 113 -4.05 -1.60 -14.51
CA ALA A 113 -2.64 -1.95 -14.58
C ALA A 113 -1.80 -1.27 -13.48
N GLU A 114 -2.14 -0.03 -13.11
CA GLU A 114 -1.49 0.67 -12.00
C GLU A 114 -1.75 0.00 -10.64
N GLU A 115 -2.98 -0.46 -10.40
CA GLU A 115 -3.32 -1.18 -9.18
C GLU A 115 -2.60 -2.52 -9.09
N TYR A 116 -2.54 -3.27 -10.21
CA TYR A 116 -1.77 -4.50 -10.27
C TYR A 116 -0.28 -4.26 -10.09
N GLY A 117 0.30 -3.24 -10.72
CA GLY A 117 1.70 -2.88 -10.54
C GLY A 117 2.02 -2.56 -9.08
N GLU A 118 1.20 -1.72 -8.45
CA GLU A 118 1.32 -1.43 -7.03
C GLU A 118 1.21 -2.71 -6.18
N ALA A 119 0.27 -3.62 -6.49
CA ALA A 119 0.13 -4.87 -5.75
C ALA A 119 1.33 -5.82 -5.93
N LEU A 120 1.87 -5.96 -7.14
CA LEU A 120 3.01 -6.84 -7.45
C LEU A 120 4.30 -6.41 -6.73
N ASP A 121 4.48 -5.10 -6.51
CA ASP A 121 5.60 -4.54 -5.76
C ASP A 121 5.48 -4.81 -4.24
N GLN A 122 4.26 -5.00 -3.75
CA GLN A 122 3.95 -4.99 -2.32
C GLN A 122 3.75 -6.40 -1.77
N VAL A 123 3.16 -7.27 -2.58
CA VAL A 123 2.84 -8.64 -2.22
C VAL A 123 4.07 -9.55 -2.32
N ALA A 124 4.27 -10.36 -1.29
CA ALA A 124 5.31 -11.37 -1.27
C ALA A 124 4.92 -12.61 -2.10
N LEU A 125 5.00 -12.49 -3.44
CA LEU A 125 4.82 -13.63 -4.33
C LEU A 125 6.03 -14.56 -4.30
N SER A 126 5.77 -15.85 -4.15
CA SER A 126 6.79 -16.90 -4.24
C SER A 126 7.36 -17.01 -5.66
N ARG A 127 8.57 -17.60 -5.79
CA ARG A 127 9.20 -17.82 -7.09
C ARG A 127 8.31 -18.61 -8.07
N PRO A 128 7.63 -19.71 -7.68
CA PRO A 128 6.68 -20.40 -8.56
C PRO A 128 5.50 -19.52 -9.00
N GLN A 129 4.93 -18.71 -8.09
CA GLN A 129 3.83 -17.80 -8.44
C GLN A 129 4.26 -16.74 -9.46
N ARG A 130 5.42 -16.11 -9.25
CA ARG A 130 6.01 -15.18 -10.22
C ARG A 130 6.23 -15.86 -11.58
N ALA A 131 6.77 -17.08 -11.58
CA ALA A 131 6.98 -17.85 -12.81
C ALA A 131 5.67 -18.14 -13.57
N MET A 132 4.58 -18.48 -12.87
CA MET A 132 3.26 -18.67 -13.53
C MET A 132 2.76 -17.38 -14.16
N LEU A 133 2.82 -16.26 -13.41
CA LEU A 133 2.37 -14.95 -13.91
C LEU A 133 3.19 -14.51 -15.13
N THR A 134 4.51 -14.61 -15.07
CA THR A 134 5.39 -14.30 -16.20
C THR A 134 5.09 -15.18 -17.40
N ALA A 135 4.92 -16.50 -17.21
CA ALA A 135 4.63 -17.41 -18.32
C ALA A 135 3.28 -17.13 -18.97
N LEU A 136 2.23 -16.89 -18.18
CA LEU A 136 0.92 -16.50 -18.71
C LEU A 136 0.98 -15.14 -19.41
N ALA A 137 1.75 -14.18 -18.90
CA ALA A 137 1.89 -12.86 -19.53
C ALA A 137 2.63 -12.91 -20.87
N LEU A 138 3.53 -13.89 -21.04
CA LEU A 138 4.21 -14.17 -22.31
C LEU A 138 3.32 -14.94 -23.29
N ALA A 139 2.36 -15.72 -22.81
CA ALA A 139 1.43 -16.48 -23.63
C ALA A 139 0.29 -15.62 -24.21
N GLU A 140 0.18 -14.36 -23.80
CA GLU A 140 -0.81 -13.41 -24.30
C GLU A 140 -2.24 -13.97 -24.30
N ASP A 141 -2.96 -13.81 -25.40
CA ASP A 141 -4.35 -14.23 -25.56
C ASP A 141 -4.48 -15.74 -25.82
N ASP A 142 -3.39 -16.42 -26.20
CA ASP A 142 -3.37 -17.88 -26.29
C ASP A 142 -3.46 -18.52 -24.91
N GLY A 143 -2.92 -17.85 -23.87
CA GLY A 143 -2.92 -18.33 -22.50
C GLY A 143 -2.16 -19.64 -22.31
N LEU A 144 -2.33 -20.28 -21.14
CA LEU A 144 -1.73 -21.58 -20.85
C LEU A 144 -2.77 -22.59 -20.38
N THR A 145 -2.61 -23.84 -20.84
CA THR A 145 -3.26 -24.99 -20.21
C THR A 145 -2.81 -25.13 -18.75
N GLU A 146 -3.59 -25.83 -17.93
CA GLU A 146 -3.18 -26.13 -16.55
C GLU A 146 -1.85 -26.90 -16.47
N ILE A 147 -1.57 -27.75 -17.47
CA ILE A 147 -0.31 -28.48 -17.58
C ILE A 147 0.82 -27.50 -17.87
N GLY A 148 0.61 -26.58 -18.83
CA GLY A 148 1.59 -25.55 -19.19
C GLY A 148 1.92 -24.65 -18.00
N MET A 149 0.91 -24.20 -17.27
CA MET A 149 1.08 -23.40 -16.05
C MET A 149 1.86 -24.17 -14.98
N ALA A 150 1.49 -25.43 -14.70
CA ALA A 150 2.18 -26.25 -13.72
C ALA A 150 3.65 -26.46 -14.10
N SER A 151 3.92 -26.76 -15.38
CA SER A 151 5.27 -26.94 -15.90
C SER A 151 6.11 -25.67 -15.79
N ALA A 152 5.56 -24.50 -16.13
CA ALA A 152 6.25 -23.22 -16.06
C ALA A 152 6.75 -22.88 -14.64
N ALA A 153 6.02 -23.32 -13.62
CA ALA A 153 6.35 -23.09 -12.22
C ALA A 153 6.99 -24.28 -11.50
N GLY A 154 7.29 -25.36 -12.22
CA GLY A 154 7.94 -26.55 -11.67
C GLY A 154 7.06 -27.41 -10.76
N TYR A 155 5.74 -27.27 -10.85
CA TYR A 155 4.80 -28.12 -10.12
C TYR A 155 4.60 -29.46 -10.84
N LYS A 156 4.56 -30.55 -10.07
CA LYS A 156 4.27 -31.90 -10.59
C LYS A 156 2.78 -32.17 -10.78
N SER A 157 1.91 -31.35 -10.20
CA SER A 157 0.46 -31.55 -10.25
C SER A 157 -0.26 -30.25 -10.60
N ARG A 158 -1.30 -30.39 -11.44
CA ARG A 158 -2.20 -29.28 -11.83
C ARG A 158 -2.87 -28.68 -10.60
N ALA A 159 -3.37 -29.54 -9.70
CA ALA A 159 -4.02 -29.10 -8.47
C ALA A 159 -3.13 -28.25 -7.55
N SER A 160 -1.82 -28.49 -7.49
CA SER A 160 -0.93 -27.63 -6.70
C SER A 160 -0.60 -26.32 -7.42
N ALA A 161 -0.47 -26.34 -8.75
CA ALA A 161 -0.28 -25.13 -9.53
C ALA A 161 -1.51 -24.20 -9.44
N ASN A 162 -2.71 -24.74 -9.66
CA ASN A 162 -3.97 -24.00 -9.57
C ASN A 162 -4.17 -23.38 -8.18
N ARG A 163 -3.88 -24.13 -7.10
CA ARG A 163 -3.94 -23.58 -5.74
C ARG A 163 -2.92 -22.46 -5.50
N ALA A 164 -1.70 -22.61 -6.00
CA ALA A 164 -0.68 -21.56 -5.89
C ALA A 164 -1.06 -20.31 -6.70
N PHE A 165 -1.69 -20.50 -7.85
CA PHE A 165 -2.19 -19.42 -8.71
C PHE A 165 -3.34 -18.67 -8.04
N ALA A 166 -4.36 -19.39 -7.56
CA ALA A 166 -5.45 -18.82 -6.76
C ALA A 166 -4.93 -18.07 -5.52
N ALA A 167 -3.96 -18.64 -4.81
CA ALA A 167 -3.34 -18.00 -3.65
C ALA A 167 -2.62 -16.69 -4.01
N ALA A 168 -2.00 -16.59 -5.19
CA ALA A 168 -1.41 -15.33 -5.65
C ALA A 168 -2.50 -14.26 -5.85
N GLY A 169 -3.64 -14.65 -6.40
CA GLY A 169 -4.81 -13.78 -6.57
C GLY A 169 -5.37 -13.31 -5.24
N LEU A 170 -5.51 -14.20 -4.27
CA LEU A 170 -5.97 -13.83 -2.92
C LEU A 170 -5.04 -12.85 -2.22
N LEU A 171 -3.72 -12.99 -2.40
CA LEU A 171 -2.76 -12.03 -1.85
C LEU A 171 -2.90 -10.65 -2.49
N ILE A 172 -3.10 -10.60 -3.81
CA ILE A 172 -3.33 -9.35 -4.55
C ILE A 172 -4.67 -8.73 -4.15
N ALA A 173 -5.76 -9.50 -4.09
CA ALA A 173 -7.06 -9.03 -3.61
C ALA A 173 -6.97 -8.46 -2.20
N SER A 174 -6.30 -9.18 -1.29
CA SER A 174 -6.12 -8.73 0.09
C SER A 174 -5.36 -7.41 0.16
N TYR A 175 -4.29 -7.25 -0.62
CA TYR A 175 -3.58 -5.98 -0.70
C TYR A 175 -4.48 -4.86 -1.23
N LEU A 176 -5.21 -5.13 -2.31
CA LEU A 176 -6.09 -4.15 -2.94
C LEU A 176 -7.36 -3.87 -2.13
N SER A 177 -7.62 -4.63 -1.05
CA SER A 177 -8.92 -4.63 -0.36
C SER A 177 -10.07 -4.85 -1.34
N PHE A 178 -9.82 -5.71 -2.32
CA PHE A 178 -10.77 -6.07 -3.36
C PHE A 178 -11.71 -7.14 -2.82
N GLU A 179 -12.99 -6.80 -2.69
CA GLU A 179 -14.03 -7.78 -2.39
C GLU A 179 -14.54 -8.37 -3.70
N ALA A 180 -14.34 -9.67 -3.89
CA ALA A 180 -14.92 -10.38 -5.02
C ALA A 180 -16.45 -10.35 -4.88
N THR A 181 -17.14 -9.82 -5.88
CA THR A 181 -18.60 -9.88 -5.98
C THR A 181 -19.02 -11.28 -6.42
N SER A 182 -18.97 -12.26 -5.52
CA SER A 182 -19.47 -13.61 -5.80
C SER A 182 -20.44 -14.07 -4.72
N GLU A 183 -21.73 -14.11 -5.05
CA GLU A 183 -22.78 -14.79 -4.26
C GLU A 183 -22.65 -16.33 -4.28
N SER A 184 -21.56 -16.88 -4.81
CA SER A 184 -21.33 -18.32 -4.88
C SER A 184 -19.84 -18.63 -4.71
N ASP A 185 -19.51 -19.26 -3.59
CA ASP A 185 -18.15 -19.62 -3.18
C ASP A 185 -17.73 -20.94 -3.87
N PRO A 186 -16.55 -20.99 -4.50
CA PRO A 186 -15.38 -21.42 -3.74
C PRO A 186 -14.20 -20.44 -3.86
N LYS A 187 -13.64 -20.02 -2.71
CA LYS A 187 -12.57 -19.02 -2.54
C LYS A 187 -11.31 -19.26 -3.37
N GLU A 188 -11.11 -20.48 -3.84
CA GLU A 188 -10.03 -20.83 -4.78
C GLU A 188 -10.32 -20.33 -6.21
N ALA A 189 -11.59 -20.34 -6.64
CA ALA A 189 -12.00 -19.75 -7.91
C ALA A 189 -11.88 -18.22 -7.87
N GLU A 190 -12.23 -17.57 -6.76
CA GLU A 190 -12.21 -16.10 -6.61
C GLU A 190 -10.80 -15.50 -6.78
N GLY A 191 -9.78 -16.17 -6.23
CA GLY A 191 -8.40 -15.72 -6.41
C GLY A 191 -7.95 -15.83 -7.86
N ALA A 192 -8.27 -16.94 -8.53
CA ALA A 192 -7.89 -17.14 -9.92
C ALA A 192 -8.63 -16.19 -10.87
N THR A 193 -9.92 -15.92 -10.64
CA THR A 193 -10.74 -15.02 -11.48
C THR A 193 -10.31 -13.56 -11.40
N LEU A 194 -9.74 -13.15 -10.26
CA LEU A 194 -9.09 -11.84 -10.16
C LEU A 194 -7.91 -11.74 -11.15
N LEU A 195 -7.15 -12.81 -11.34
CA LEU A 195 -5.93 -12.77 -12.16
C LEU A 195 -6.21 -13.02 -13.65
N ALA A 196 -7.16 -13.90 -13.93
CA ALA A 196 -7.34 -14.49 -15.25
C ALA A 196 -8.78 -14.95 -15.48
N TYR A 197 -9.09 -15.21 -16.73
CA TYR A 197 -10.30 -15.90 -17.17
C TYR A 197 -9.91 -17.15 -17.98
N ARG A 198 -10.92 -17.99 -18.29
CA ARG A 198 -10.74 -19.19 -19.10
C ARG A 198 -11.17 -18.90 -20.53
N GLY A 199 -10.27 -19.09 -21.49
CA GLY A 199 -10.63 -19.05 -22.91
C GLY A 199 -11.51 -20.24 -23.31
N GLU A 200 -12.05 -20.20 -24.54
CA GLU A 200 -12.89 -21.28 -25.06
C GLU A 200 -12.13 -22.62 -25.09
N GLY A 201 -12.75 -23.66 -24.52
CA GLY A 201 -12.26 -25.03 -24.59
C GLY A 201 -12.29 -25.56 -26.02
N LYS A 202 -11.30 -26.37 -26.41
CA LYS A 202 -11.27 -26.98 -27.76
C LYS A 202 -12.29 -28.10 -27.93
N THR A 203 -12.82 -28.61 -26.81
CA THR A 203 -13.81 -29.69 -26.71
C THR A 203 -14.68 -29.44 -25.49
N ASP A 204 -15.88 -30.02 -25.44
CA ASP A 204 -16.81 -29.88 -24.29
C ASP A 204 -16.20 -30.31 -22.93
N ASP A 205 -15.20 -31.19 -22.95
CA ASP A 205 -14.47 -31.65 -21.75
C ASP A 205 -13.21 -30.81 -21.40
N ASP A 206 -12.85 -29.83 -22.23
CA ASP A 206 -11.68 -28.97 -22.03
C ASP A 206 -12.09 -27.68 -21.33
N GLN A 207 -11.54 -27.42 -20.15
CA GLN A 207 -11.80 -26.19 -19.38
C GLN A 207 -11.15 -24.94 -19.99
N GLY A 208 -10.41 -25.09 -21.10
CA GLY A 208 -9.79 -23.99 -21.81
C GLY A 208 -8.52 -23.47 -21.13
N ASN A 209 -7.82 -22.58 -21.83
CA ASN A 209 -6.58 -21.99 -21.35
C ASN A 209 -6.85 -20.88 -20.34
N TRP A 210 -5.99 -20.77 -19.33
CA TRP A 210 -5.96 -19.60 -18.47
C TRP A 210 -5.32 -18.43 -19.22
N ILE A 211 -6.00 -17.30 -19.27
CA ILE A 211 -5.56 -16.07 -19.93
C ILE A 211 -5.59 -14.95 -18.88
N LEU A 212 -4.45 -14.27 -18.65
CA LEU A 212 -4.44 -13.14 -17.73
C LEU A 212 -5.29 -12.00 -18.27
N HIS A 213 -5.96 -11.29 -17.36
CA HIS A 213 -6.50 -9.97 -17.65
C HIS A 213 -5.41 -9.07 -18.24
N HIS A 214 -5.77 -8.30 -19.27
CA HIS A 214 -4.79 -7.48 -19.98
C HIS A 214 -4.09 -6.48 -19.06
N GLU A 215 -4.81 -5.94 -18.08
CA GLU A 215 -4.30 -5.01 -17.07
C GLU A 215 -3.18 -5.66 -16.22
N LEU A 216 -3.38 -6.90 -15.79
CA LEU A 216 -2.38 -7.65 -15.04
C LEU A 216 -1.20 -8.06 -15.93
N ARG A 217 -1.47 -8.42 -17.19
CA ARG A 217 -0.43 -8.75 -18.17
C ARG A 217 0.55 -7.59 -18.37
N GLU A 218 0.04 -6.37 -18.53
CA GLU A 218 0.85 -5.16 -18.64
C GLU A 218 1.68 -4.90 -17.37
N ALA A 219 1.06 -5.05 -16.20
CA ALA A 219 1.73 -4.87 -14.92
C ALA A 219 2.86 -5.89 -14.72
N VAL A 220 2.62 -7.16 -15.04
CA VAL A 220 3.62 -8.24 -14.95
C VAL A 220 4.83 -7.96 -15.83
N ARG A 221 4.62 -7.52 -17.09
CA ARG A 221 5.71 -7.20 -18.03
C ARG A 221 6.61 -6.05 -17.57
N THR A 222 6.06 -5.18 -16.72
CA THR A 222 6.79 -4.03 -16.18
C THR A 222 7.51 -4.38 -14.88
N ALA A 223 6.91 -5.26 -14.05
CA ALA A 223 7.35 -5.49 -12.68
C ALA A 223 8.12 -6.81 -12.43
N LEU A 224 7.96 -7.83 -13.27
CA LEU A 224 8.53 -9.19 -13.09
C LEU A 224 9.50 -9.56 -14.22
#